data_AF-A0A357LEV6-F1
#
_entry.id   AF-A0A357LEV6-F1
#
_cell.length_a   1.000
_cell.length_b   1.000
_cell.length_c   1.000
_cell.angle_alpha   90.00
_cell.angle_beta   90.00
_cell.angle_gamma   90.00
#
_symmetry.space_group_name_H-M   'P 1'
#
loop_
_entity.id
_entity.type
_entity.pdbx_description
1 polymer ?
#
loop_
_entity_poly.entity_id
_entity_poly.type
_entity_poly.pdbx_seq_one_letter_code
_entity_poly.pdbx_strand_id
1 'polypeptide(L)'
;MLAGLIAAAARRTVRLEAALKGVAGFTGSGVLRAQSREGGRRRIEADLSGIAGQKAEIVIGLSSIGALACRDGAATGRFDSAAGASIPALGEGDIVEIRQNGVTVLKGALKRA
;
A
#
# COMPACT_ATOMS: atom_id res chain seq x y z
N MET A 1 49.89 -3.77 -1.51
CA MET A 1 48.87 -3.09 -0.68
C MET A 1 47.56 -3.10 -1.45
N LEU A 2 46.71 -4.12 -1.27
CA LEU A 2 45.35 -4.14 -1.82
C LEU A 2 44.40 -3.60 -0.75
N ALA A 3 44.14 -2.28 -0.79
CA ALA A 3 43.10 -1.68 0.03
C ALA A 3 41.74 -1.96 -0.62
N GLY A 4 40.91 -2.72 0.08
CA GLY A 4 39.60 -3.16 -0.36
C GLY A 4 38.63 -2.01 -0.63
N LEU A 5 38.18 -1.92 -1.87
CA LEU A 5 36.96 -1.20 -2.25
C LEU A 5 35.75 -2.05 -1.84
N ILE A 6 35.40 -2.01 -0.56
CA ILE A 6 34.03 -2.38 -0.15
C ILE A 6 33.17 -1.17 -0.53
N ALA A 7 32.74 -1.15 -1.79
CA ALA A 7 31.71 -0.23 -2.23
C ALA A 7 30.47 -0.49 -1.36
N ALA A 8 30.20 0.43 -0.43
CA ALA A 8 28.95 0.45 0.30
C ALA A 8 27.83 0.63 -0.72
N ALA A 9 27.24 -0.48 -1.18
CA ALA A 9 26.05 -0.46 -2.01
C ALA A 9 24.98 0.34 -1.24
N ALA A 10 24.68 1.53 -1.74
CA ALA A 10 23.65 2.38 -1.17
C ALA A 10 22.33 1.61 -1.24
N ARG A 11 21.85 1.14 -0.09
CA ARG A 11 20.60 0.37 0.05
C ARG A 11 19.45 1.17 -0.56
N ARG A 12 19.06 0.86 -1.79
CA ARG A 12 18.03 1.62 -2.51
C ARG A 12 16.66 1.20 -1.99
N THR A 13 16.10 2.00 -1.10
CA THR A 13 14.71 1.85 -0.66
C THR A 13 13.84 2.75 -1.52
N VAL A 14 12.87 2.17 -2.23
CA VAL A 14 11.86 2.94 -2.95
C VAL A 14 10.66 3.12 -2.01
N ARG A 15 10.22 4.37 -1.87
CA ARG A 15 9.04 4.74 -1.08
C ARG A 15 8.00 5.33 -2.01
N LEU A 16 6.80 4.79 -1.93
CA LEU A 16 5.65 5.25 -2.69
C LEU A 16 4.51 5.55 -1.72
N GLU A 17 3.68 6.52 -2.07
CA GLU A 17 2.50 6.91 -1.31
C GLU A 17 1.35 7.18 -2.26
N ALA A 18 0.15 6.76 -1.89
CA ALA A 18 -1.10 7.12 -2.55
C ALA A 18 -2.02 7.83 -1.55
N ALA A 19 -2.37 9.08 -1.86
CA ALA A 19 -3.48 9.74 -1.22
C ALA A 19 -4.79 9.17 -1.81
N LEU A 20 -5.62 8.59 -0.96
CA LEU A 20 -6.86 7.92 -1.33
C LEU A 20 -8.04 8.85 -1.05
N LYS A 21 -8.93 8.97 -2.04
CA LYS A 21 -10.15 9.77 -1.92
C LYS A 21 -11.38 8.94 -2.25
N GLY A 22 -12.47 9.27 -1.58
CA GLY A 22 -13.78 8.71 -1.86
C GLY A 22 -14.22 8.92 -3.31
N VAL A 23 -14.84 7.91 -3.89
CA VAL A 23 -15.40 7.93 -5.25
C VAL A 23 -16.89 7.59 -5.20
N ALA A 24 -17.64 7.82 -6.29
CA ALA A 24 -19.02 7.34 -6.44
C ALA A 24 -19.97 7.64 -5.24
N GLY A 25 -19.83 8.81 -4.62
CA GLY A 25 -20.65 9.23 -3.48
C GLY A 25 -20.15 8.80 -2.10
N PHE A 26 -19.05 8.05 -2.02
CA PHE A 26 -18.35 7.78 -0.76
C PHE A 26 -17.49 8.99 -0.36
N THR A 27 -17.49 9.33 0.94
CA THR A 27 -16.81 10.52 1.48
C THR A 27 -15.52 10.21 2.24
N GLY A 28 -15.15 8.94 2.33
CA GLY A 28 -13.95 8.52 3.04
C GLY A 28 -12.65 9.04 2.40
N SER A 29 -11.56 8.91 3.14
CA SER A 29 -10.23 9.28 2.70
C SER A 29 -9.16 8.47 3.42
N GLY A 30 -7.95 8.47 2.90
CA GLY A 30 -6.86 7.79 3.58
C GLY A 30 -5.53 7.94 2.85
N VAL A 31 -4.52 7.27 3.39
CA VAL A 31 -3.19 7.19 2.79
C VAL A 31 -2.75 5.74 2.79
N LEU A 32 -2.21 5.30 1.65
CA LEU A 32 -1.50 4.04 1.55
C LEU A 32 -0.02 4.32 1.27
N ARG A 33 0.85 3.76 2.09
CA ARG A 33 2.30 3.85 1.98
C ARG A 33 2.87 2.50 1.59
N ALA A 34 3.70 2.50 0.56
CA ALA A 34 4.39 1.32 0.09
C ALA A 34 5.91 1.52 0.17
N GLN A 35 6.61 0.49 0.60
CA GLN A 35 8.07 0.46 0.65
C GLN A 35 8.58 -0.79 -0.05
N SER A 36 9.51 -0.61 -0.98
CA SER A 36 10.25 -1.70 -1.61
C SER A 36 11.72 -1.59 -1.23
N ARG A 37 12.25 -2.63 -0.60
CA ARG A 37 13.66 -2.73 -0.18
C ARG A 37 14.42 -3.68 -1.12
N GLU A 38 15.74 -3.50 -1.13
CA GLU A 38 16.66 -4.43 -1.78
C GLU A 38 16.48 -5.86 -1.25
N GLY A 39 16.53 -6.85 -2.14
CA GLY A 39 16.16 -8.24 -1.83
C GLY A 39 14.66 -8.57 -2.01
N GLY A 40 13.90 -7.70 -2.69
CA GLY A 40 12.50 -7.97 -3.07
C GLY A 40 11.49 -7.85 -1.94
N ARG A 41 11.92 -7.46 -0.74
CA ARG A 41 11.02 -7.25 0.41
C ARG A 41 10.17 -6.01 0.20
N ARG A 42 8.86 -6.19 0.27
CA ARG A 42 7.84 -5.15 0.14
C ARG A 42 6.98 -5.07 1.39
N ARG A 43 6.55 -3.86 1.70
CA ARG A 43 5.63 -3.55 2.78
C ARG A 43 4.59 -2.55 2.31
N ILE A 44 3.34 -2.75 2.73
CA ILE A 44 2.24 -1.82 2.56
C ILE A 44 1.70 -1.47 3.94
N GLU A 45 1.47 -0.19 4.20
CA GLU A 45 0.81 0.34 5.38
C GLU A 45 -0.36 1.20 4.90
N ALA A 46 -1.53 1.03 5.48
CA ALA A 46 -2.73 1.77 5.10
C ALA A 46 -3.37 2.38 6.34
N ASP A 47 -3.80 3.62 6.19
CA ASP A 47 -4.51 4.40 7.19
C ASP A 47 -5.73 5.04 6.52
N LEU A 48 -6.92 4.52 6.83
CA LEU A 48 -8.17 4.83 6.15
C LEU A 48 -9.21 5.37 7.15
N SER A 49 -10.02 6.30 6.67
CA SER A 49 -11.07 6.98 7.42
C SER A 49 -12.34 7.11 6.56
N GLY A 50 -13.50 7.24 7.20
CA GLY A 50 -14.81 7.30 6.54
C GLY A 50 -15.15 6.00 5.78
N ILE A 51 -14.70 4.86 6.29
CA ILE A 51 -14.96 3.53 5.73
C ILE A 51 -16.17 2.92 6.42
N ALA A 52 -17.27 2.75 5.67
CA ALA A 52 -18.52 2.20 6.21
C ALA A 52 -18.56 0.68 6.06
N GLY A 53 -18.50 -0.08 7.15
CA GLY A 53 -18.61 -1.55 7.11
C GLY A 53 -17.68 -2.24 8.10
N GLN A 54 -17.52 -3.56 7.94
CA GLN A 54 -16.67 -4.38 8.83
C GLN A 54 -15.30 -4.71 8.23
N LYS A 55 -15.18 -4.67 6.90
CA LYS A 55 -13.95 -5.01 6.17
C LYS A 55 -13.74 -4.09 4.97
N ALA A 56 -12.48 -3.85 4.65
CA ALA A 56 -12.04 -3.13 3.46
C ALA A 56 -10.88 -3.87 2.80
N GLU A 57 -11.01 -4.18 1.52
CA GLU A 57 -10.01 -4.89 0.73
C GLU A 57 -9.09 -3.89 0.04
N ILE A 58 -7.78 -4.14 0.08
CA ILE A 58 -6.78 -3.36 -0.65
C ILE A 58 -6.47 -4.08 -1.95
N VAL A 59 -6.73 -3.41 -3.07
CA VAL A 59 -6.39 -3.87 -4.41
C VAL A 59 -5.42 -2.88 -5.03
N ILE A 60 -4.33 -3.37 -5.61
CA ILE A 60 -3.36 -2.56 -6.36
C ILE A 60 -3.25 -3.12 -7.78
N GLY A 61 -3.61 -2.32 -8.77
CA GLY A 61 -3.79 -2.78 -10.14
C GLY A 61 -4.84 -3.90 -10.21
N LEU A 62 -4.39 -5.12 -10.49
CA LEU A 62 -5.23 -6.33 -10.54
C LEU A 62 -5.01 -7.28 -9.35
N SER A 63 -4.11 -6.94 -8.43
CA SER A 63 -3.73 -7.82 -7.32
C SER A 63 -4.45 -7.44 -6.03
N SER A 64 -5.17 -8.40 -5.44
CA SER A 64 -5.68 -8.26 -4.08
C SER A 64 -4.55 -8.50 -3.08
N ILE A 65 -4.28 -7.51 -2.23
CA ILE A 65 -3.22 -7.56 -1.23
C ILE A 65 -3.71 -8.24 0.05
N GLY A 66 -4.95 -7.92 0.46
CA GLY A 66 -5.55 -8.41 1.69
C GLY A 66 -6.68 -7.49 2.16
N ALA A 67 -7.26 -7.85 3.31
CA ALA A 67 -8.37 -7.10 3.91
C ALA A 67 -7.99 -6.53 5.28
N LEU A 68 -8.48 -5.33 5.56
CA LEU A 68 -8.40 -4.67 6.86
C LEU A 68 -9.73 -4.78 7.58
N ALA A 69 -9.69 -5.03 8.88
CA ALA A 69 -10.87 -4.88 9.72
C ALA A 69 -11.19 -3.39 9.90
N CYS A 70 -12.45 -3.03 9.72
CA CYS A 70 -12.94 -1.67 9.92
C CYS A 70 -13.55 -1.55 11.32
N ARG A 71 -13.21 -0.48 12.05
CA ARG A 71 -13.81 -0.13 13.33
C ARG A 71 -14.03 1.37 13.39
N ASP A 72 -15.21 1.78 13.85
CA ASP A 72 -15.56 3.19 14.07
C ASP A 72 -15.30 4.10 12.85
N GLY A 73 -15.58 3.59 11.65
CA GLY A 73 -15.35 4.33 10.41
C GLY A 73 -13.89 4.42 9.96
N ALA A 74 -12.96 3.73 10.63
CA ALA A 74 -11.54 3.71 10.31
C ALA A 74 -11.04 2.28 10.03
N ALA A 75 -9.98 2.17 9.23
CA ALA A 75 -9.30 0.92 8.99
C ALA A 75 -7.79 1.17 8.84
N THR A 76 -7.00 0.56 9.73
CA THR A 76 -5.55 0.67 9.70
C THR A 76 -4.93 -0.72 9.64
N GLY A 77 -3.79 -0.85 8.98
CA GLY A 77 -3.05 -2.09 9.02
C GLY A 77 -1.82 -2.10 8.13
N ARG A 78 -1.13 -3.24 8.21
CA ARG A 78 0.17 -3.43 7.57
C ARG A 78 0.28 -4.84 6.99
N PHE A 79 0.78 -4.90 5.77
CA PHE A 79 1.10 -6.13 5.05
C PHE A 79 2.60 -6.17 4.76
N ASP A 80 3.24 -7.29 5.04
CA ASP A 80 4.68 -7.47 4.85
C ASP A 80 4.92 -8.76 4.06
N SER A 81 5.59 -8.65 2.92
CA SER A 81 5.96 -9.82 2.10
C SER A 81 6.86 -10.79 2.83
N ALA A 82 7.68 -10.33 3.78
CA ALA A 82 8.49 -11.20 4.62
C ALA A 82 7.65 -12.03 5.61
N ALA A 83 6.40 -11.61 5.88
CA ALA A 83 5.42 -12.34 6.68
C ALA A 83 4.42 -13.14 5.84
N GLY A 84 4.69 -13.31 4.54
CA GLY A 84 3.86 -14.11 3.62
C GLY A 84 2.78 -13.34 2.86
N ALA A 85 2.69 -12.01 2.99
CA ALA A 85 1.75 -11.23 2.19
C ALA A 85 2.17 -11.23 0.71
N SER A 86 1.24 -11.56 -0.18
CA SER A 86 1.48 -11.52 -1.63
C SER A 86 1.42 -10.08 -2.15
N ILE A 87 2.56 -9.39 -2.13
CA ILE A 87 2.68 -8.00 -2.59
C ILE A 87 3.41 -8.00 -3.94
N PRO A 88 2.78 -7.58 -5.06
CA PRO A 88 3.42 -7.53 -6.37
C PRO A 88 4.52 -6.47 -6.42
N ALA A 89 5.28 -6.42 -7.51
CA ALA A 89 6.14 -5.27 -7.77
C ALA A 89 5.26 -4.01 -7.90
N LEU A 90 5.64 -2.95 -7.19
CA LEU A 90 4.89 -1.70 -7.15
C LEU A 90 5.68 -0.61 -7.88
N GLY A 91 4.99 0.15 -8.72
CA GLY A 91 5.50 1.27 -9.48
C GLY A 91 4.76 2.57 -9.20
N GLU A 92 5.37 3.69 -9.61
CA GLU A 92 4.66 4.97 -9.69
C GLU A 92 3.56 4.87 -10.74
N GLY A 93 2.40 5.44 -10.45
CA GLY A 93 1.21 5.39 -11.30
C GLY A 93 0.28 4.20 -11.05
N ASP A 94 0.73 3.18 -10.31
CA ASP A 94 -0.12 2.04 -9.96
C ASP A 94 -1.36 2.52 -9.18
N ILE A 95 -2.51 2.02 -9.63
CA ILE A 95 -3.80 2.41 -9.07
C ILE A 95 -4.07 1.58 -7.81
N VAL A 96 -4.33 2.28 -6.71
CA VAL A 96 -4.77 1.71 -5.44
C VAL A 96 -6.27 1.90 -5.33
N GLU A 97 -6.97 0.81 -5.07
CA GLU A 97 -8.41 0.78 -4.82
C GLU A 97 -8.67 0.15 -3.45
N ILE A 98 -9.47 0.83 -2.64
CA ILE A 98 -10.06 0.25 -1.44
C ILE A 98 -11.46 -0.19 -1.81
N ARG A 99 -11.77 -1.47 -1.61
CA ARG A 99 -13.06 -2.05 -1.94
C ARG A 99 -13.83 -2.51 -0.71
N GLN A 100 -15.15 -2.38 -0.76
CA GLN A 100 -16.07 -2.93 0.23
C GLN A 100 -17.15 -3.70 -0.50
N ASN A 101 -17.33 -4.97 -0.15
CA ASN A 101 -18.29 -5.87 -0.80
C ASN A 101 -18.15 -5.87 -2.34
N GLY A 102 -16.91 -5.85 -2.85
CA GLY A 102 -16.60 -5.83 -4.29
C GLY A 102 -16.68 -4.46 -4.97
N VAL A 103 -17.11 -3.40 -4.29
CA VAL A 103 -17.23 -2.06 -4.87
C VAL A 103 -16.08 -1.16 -4.42
N THR A 104 -15.45 -0.44 -5.34
CA THR A 104 -14.40 0.55 -5.01
C THR A 104 -15.00 1.76 -4.31
N VAL A 105 -14.57 1.99 -3.06
CA VAL A 105 -15.01 3.12 -2.22
C VAL A 105 -13.97 4.23 -2.15
N LEU A 106 -12.68 3.89 -2.09
CA LEU A 106 -11.59 4.87 -2.19
C LEU A 106 -10.67 4.52 -3.34
N LYS A 107 -10.09 5.55 -3.97
CA LYS A 107 -9.14 5.39 -5.07
C LYS A 107 -8.01 6.41 -4.99
N GLY A 108 -6.82 6.00 -5.44
CA GLY A 108 -5.67 6.88 -5.61
C GLY A 108 -4.60 6.20 -6.48
N ALA A 109 -3.53 6.93 -6.79
CA ALA A 109 -2.39 6.40 -7.55
C ALA A 109 -1.12 6.53 -6.70
N LEU A 110 -0.26 5.52 -6.75
CA LEU A 110 1.05 5.55 -6.10
C LEU A 110 1.93 6.63 -6.74
N LYS A 111 2.56 7.43 -5.91
CA LYS A 111 3.53 8.46 -6.29
C LYS A 111 4.77 8.32 -5.43
N ARG A 112 5.90 8.83 -5.91
CA ARG A 112 7.10 8.90 -5.08
C ARG A 112 6.85 9.78 -3.86
N ALA A 113 7.20 9.26 -2.68
CA ALA A 113 7.17 9.98 -1.42
C ALA A 113 8.50 10.70 -1.15
#